data_AF-A0AAW7XEK2-F1
#
_entry.id   AF-A0AAW7XEK2-F1
#
_cell.length_a   1.000
_cell.length_b   1.000
_cell.length_c   1.000
_cell.angle_alpha   90.00
_cell.angle_beta   90.00
_cell.angle_gamma   90.00
#
_symmetry.space_group_name_H-M   'P 1'
#
loop_
_entity.id
_entity.type
_entity.pdbx_description
1 polymer ?
#
loop_
_entity_poly.entity_id
_entity_poly.type
_entity_poly.pdbx_seq_one_letter_code
_entity_poly.pdbx_strand_id
1 'polypeptide(L)' 'ILDIAKQYNLYVIEDTAQALGATYTFIDGTVKKAGTMGTIGTTSFFPSKNLGCYGDGGAIFTNDDALAHALKGITNHGMY' A
#
# COMPACT_ATOMS: atom_id res chain seq x y z
N ILE A 1 -7.65 -4.41 13.10
CA ILE A 1 -6.94 -5.27 12.12
C ILE A 1 -5.44 -5.31 12.45
N LEU A 2 -4.76 -4.16 12.44
CA LEU A 2 -3.30 -4.10 12.66
C LEU A 2 -2.86 -4.74 14.00
N ASP A 3 -3.56 -4.48 15.10
CA ASP A 3 -3.21 -5.06 16.41
C ASP A 3 -3.33 -6.59 16.43
N ILE A 4 -4.39 -7.12 15.82
CA ILE A 4 -4.60 -8.57 15.70
C ILE A 4 -3.51 -9.18 14.81
N ALA A 5 -3.23 -8.57 13.65
CA ALA A 5 -2.19 -9.06 12.77
C ALA A 5 -0.82 -9.10 13.47
N LYS A 6 -0.49 -8.07 14.24
CA LYS A 6 0.73 -8.03 15.06
C LYS A 6 0.76 -9.14 16.11
N GLN A 7 -0.36 -9.38 16.81
CA GLN A 7 -0.46 -10.44 17.82
C GLN A 7 -0.17 -11.84 17.23
N TYR A 8 -0.59 -12.08 16.00
CA TYR A 8 -0.42 -13.38 15.32
C TYR A 8 0.73 -13.40 14.30
N ASN A 9 1.59 -12.38 14.28
CA ASN A 9 2.70 -12.25 13.34
C ASN A 9 2.27 -12.41 11.87
N LEU A 10 1.16 -11.77 11.50
CA LEU A 10 0.59 -11.77 10.15
C LEU A 10 0.92 -10.48 9.42
N TYR A 11 1.14 -10.59 8.11
CA TYR A 11 1.28 -9.43 7.23
C TYR A 11 -0.09 -8.84 6.88
N VAL A 12 -0.13 -7.52 6.67
CA VAL A 12 -1.32 -6.80 6.24
C VAL A 12 -1.04 -6.13 4.91
N ILE A 13 -1.81 -6.49 3.89
CA ILE A 13 -1.79 -5.83 2.58
C ILE A 13 -3.05 -4.97 2.48
N GLU A 14 -2.87 -3.66 2.33
CA GLU A 14 -3.96 -2.73 2.07
C GLU A 14 -4.22 -2.64 0.56
N ASP A 15 -5.39 -3.08 0.10
CA ASP A 15 -5.87 -2.75 -1.25
C ASP A 15 -6.55 -1.38 -1.21
N THR A 16 -5.88 -0.39 -1.79
CA THR A 16 -6.37 0.99 -1.88
C THR A 16 -6.73 1.40 -3.30
N ALA A 17 -7.04 0.45 -4.19
CA ALA A 17 -7.41 0.74 -5.57
C ALA A 17 -8.52 1.78 -5.72
N GLN A 18 -9.43 1.90 -4.75
CA GLN A 18 -10.51 2.91 -4.71
C GLN A 18 -10.36 3.94 -3.57
N ALA A 19 -9.26 3.88 -2.81
CA ALA A 19 -9.09 4.65 -1.58
C ALA A 19 -7.87 5.59 -1.61
N LEU A 20 -7.18 5.71 -2.75
CA LEU A 20 -6.07 6.65 -2.88
C LEU A 20 -6.52 8.08 -2.51
N GLY A 21 -5.74 8.73 -1.64
CA GLY A 21 -6.03 10.05 -1.09
C GLY A 21 -6.79 10.06 0.24
N ALA A 22 -7.46 8.96 0.59
CA ALA A 22 -8.18 8.83 1.84
C ALA A 22 -7.26 8.93 3.07
N THR A 23 -7.85 9.37 4.17
CA THR A 23 -7.16 9.61 5.44
C THR A 23 -7.86 8.81 6.54
N TYR A 24 -7.10 8.13 7.37
CA TYR A 24 -7.57 7.42 8.54
C TYR A 24 -7.00 8.05 9.80
N THR A 25 -7.87 8.32 10.77
CA THR A 25 -7.50 8.83 12.10
C THR A 25 -7.66 7.69 13.11
N PHE A 26 -6.57 7.30 13.74
CA PHE A 26 -6.53 6.32 14.81
C PHE A 26 -7.13 6.89 16.10
N ILE A 27 -7.47 5.99 17.04
CA ILE A 27 -8.05 6.37 18.33
C ILE A 27 -7.11 7.22 19.20
N ASP A 28 -5.80 7.08 19.01
CA ASP A 28 -4.77 7.88 19.68
C ASP A 28 -4.56 9.27 19.03
N GLY A 29 -5.34 9.59 17.99
CA GLY A 29 -5.25 10.84 17.23
C GLY A 29 -4.22 10.82 16.09
N THR A 30 -3.45 9.74 15.91
CA THR A 30 -2.51 9.60 14.79
C THR A 30 -3.28 9.60 13.46
N VAL A 31 -2.79 10.34 12.48
CA VAL A 31 -3.40 10.42 11.15
C VAL A 31 -2.49 9.76 10.12
N LYS A 32 -3.03 8.84 9.31
CA LYS A 32 -2.31 8.20 8.20
C LYS A 32 -3.11 8.25 6.91
N LYS A 33 -2.40 8.12 5.79
CA LYS A 33 -3.02 7.91 4.48
C LYS A 33 -3.38 6.44 4.30
N ALA A 34 -4.48 6.17 3.60
CA ALA A 34 -4.80 4.81 3.18
C ALA A 34 -3.62 4.24 2.37
N GLY A 35 -3.22 3.00 2.65
CA GLY A 35 -2.12 2.32 1.98
C GLY A 35 -0.75 2.49 2.65
N THR A 36 -0.68 3.18 3.80
CA THR A 36 0.57 3.40 4.55
C THR A 36 0.54 2.88 6.00
N MET A 37 -0.47 2.10 6.34
CA MET A 37 -0.75 1.59 7.69
C MET A 37 -0.33 0.13 7.88
N GLY A 38 -0.49 -0.70 6.86
CA GLY A 38 -0.12 -2.12 6.83
C GLY A 38 1.36 -2.37 6.48
N THR A 39 1.67 -3.63 6.17
CA THR A 39 3.00 -4.05 5.69
C THR A 39 3.26 -3.49 4.29
N ILE A 40 2.27 -3.60 3.41
CA ILE A 40 2.28 -3.10 2.04
C ILE A 40 0.92 -2.46 1.74
N GLY A 41 0.90 -1.36 1.01
CA GLY A 41 -0.29 -0.84 0.34
C GLY A 41 -0.18 -0.99 -1.17
N THR A 42 -1.30 -1.18 -1.85
CA THR A 42 -1.38 -1.19 -3.31
C THR A 42 -2.46 -0.24 -3.80
N THR A 43 -2.25 0.38 -4.96
CA THR A 43 -3.28 1.19 -5.62
C THR A 43 -3.36 0.87 -7.10
N SER A 44 -4.50 1.19 -7.69
CA SER A 44 -4.74 1.16 -9.12
C SER A 44 -4.86 2.58 -9.64
N PHE A 45 -4.31 2.80 -10.83
CA PHE A 45 -4.50 4.02 -11.62
C PHE A 45 -5.34 3.73 -12.86
N PHE A 46 -6.17 2.68 -12.85
CA PHE A 46 -7.11 2.44 -13.95
C PHE A 46 -7.98 3.71 -14.20
N PRO A 47 -8.42 4.01 -15.43
CA PRO A 47 -8.94 5.35 -15.76
C PRO A 47 -10.16 5.79 -14.95
N SER A 48 -10.93 4.85 -14.37
CA SER A 48 -12.10 5.14 -13.54
C SER A 48 -11.83 5.25 -12.03
N LYS A 49 -10.56 5.14 -11.58
CA LYS A 49 -10.18 5.30 -10.16
C LYS A 49 -10.10 6.78 -9.78
N ASN A 50 -10.05 7.07 -8.47
CA ASN A 50 -9.96 8.43 -7.93
C ASN A 50 -8.80 9.26 -8.54
N LEU A 51 -7.68 8.59 -8.84
CA LEU A 51 -6.58 9.13 -9.64
C LEU A 51 -6.29 8.13 -10.75
N GLY A 52 -6.83 8.36 -11.95
CA GLY A 52 -6.61 7.50 -13.11
C GLY A 52 -5.48 7.98 -14.01
N CYS A 53 -4.79 7.05 -14.67
CA CYS A 53 -3.95 7.32 -15.84
C CYS A 53 -4.72 7.01 -17.13
N TYR A 54 -4.11 7.27 -18.29
CA TYR A 54 -4.68 6.91 -19.60
C TYR A 54 -4.24 5.51 -20.04
N GLY A 55 -4.62 4.51 -19.26
CA GLY A 55 -4.30 3.11 -19.51
C GLY A 55 -4.37 2.29 -18.22
N ASP A 56 -3.64 1.18 -18.19
CA ASP A 56 -3.46 0.39 -16.98
C ASP A 56 -2.24 0.86 -16.19
N GLY A 57 -2.39 0.94 -14.87
CA GLY A 57 -1.32 1.33 -13.97
C GLY A 57 -1.63 1.00 -12.53
N GLY A 58 -0.58 0.89 -11.72
CA GLY A 58 -0.68 0.69 -10.29
C GLY A 58 0.61 1.06 -9.59
N ALA A 59 0.56 1.10 -8.26
CA ALA A 59 1.73 1.32 -7.43
C ALA A 59 1.65 0.48 -6.15
N ILE A 60 2.82 0.24 -5.58
CA ILE A 60 3.00 -0.46 -4.31
C ILE A 60 3.70 0.51 -3.36
N PHE A 61 3.24 0.56 -2.11
CA PHE A 61 3.76 1.39 -1.04
C PHE A 61 4.24 0.49 0.10
N THR A 62 5.38 0.81 0.70
CA THR A 62 5.84 0.21 1.95
C THR A 62 6.80 1.17 2.65
N ASN A 63 6.91 1.05 3.97
CA ASN A 63 7.91 1.76 4.78
C ASN A 63 9.11 0.88 5.15
N ASP A 64 9.17 -0.35 4.64
CA ASP A 64 10.27 -1.28 4.87
C ASP A 64 11.21 -1.25 3.66
N ASP A 65 12.45 -0.79 3.88
CA ASP A 65 13.45 -0.63 2.83
C ASP A 65 13.87 -1.97 2.19
N ALA A 66 13.90 -3.05 2.97
CA ALA A 66 14.26 -4.37 2.46
C ALA A 66 13.14 -4.94 1.58
N LEU A 67 11.88 -4.78 1.99
CA LEU A 67 10.72 -5.11 1.16
C LEU A 67 10.69 -4.24 -0.09
N ALA A 68 10.92 -2.93 0.03
CA ALA A 68 10.95 -2.02 -1.11
C ALA A 68 12.01 -2.42 -2.15
N HIS A 69 13.20 -2.81 -1.68
CA HIS A 69 14.27 -3.33 -2.54
C HIS A 69 13.82 -4.59 -3.28
N ALA A 70 13.31 -5.60 -2.56
CA ALA A 70 12.82 -6.85 -3.15
C ALA A 70 11.68 -6.62 -4.17
N LEU A 71 10.70 -5.76 -3.83
CA LEU A 71 9.58 -5.42 -4.69
C LEU A 71 10.05 -4.78 -6.01
N LYS A 72 11.01 -3.84 -5.96
CA LYS A 72 11.58 -3.23 -7.16
C LYS A 72 12.19 -4.28 -8.08
N GLY A 73 12.99 -5.18 -7.51
CA GLY A 73 13.54 -6.32 -8.24
C GLY A 73 12.45 -7.12 -8.93
N ILE A 74 11.43 -7.55 -8.20
CA ILE A 74 10.30 -8.33 -8.74
C ILE A 74 9.61 -7.61 -9.90
N THR A 75 9.33 -6.30 -9.75
CA THR A 75 8.67 -5.50 -10.80
C THR A 75 9.54 -5.27 -12.05
N ASN A 76 10.84 -5.53 -11.94
CA ASN A 76 11.83 -5.35 -12.99
C ASN A 76 12.54 -6.66 -13.34
N HIS A 77 11.80 -7.77 -13.40
CA HIS A 77 12.31 -9.09 -13.80
C HIS A 77 13.51 -9.61 -12.98
N GLY A 78 13.60 -9.23 -11.70
CA GLY A 78 14.68 -9.59 -10.79
C GLY A 78 15.93 -8.69 -10.87
N MET A 79 15.87 -7.59 -11.63
CA MET A 79 16.97 -6.62 -11.76
C MET A 79 16.85 -5.49 -10.73
N TYR A 80 17.95 -5.15 -10.05
CA TYR A 80 18.02 -4.16 -8.96
C TYR A 80 18.84 -2.93 -9.32
#